data_AF-A0A921QRI7-F1
#
_entry.id   AF-A0A921QRI7-F1
#
_cell.length_a   1.000
_cell.length_b   1.000
_cell.length_c   1.000
_cell.angle_alpha   90.00
_cell.angle_beta   90.00
_cell.angle_gamma   90.00
#
_symmetry.space_group_name_H-M   'P 1'
#
loop_
_entity.id
_entity.type
_entity.pdbx_description
1 polymer ?
#
loop_
_entity_poly.entity_id
_entity_poly.type
_entity_poly.pdbx_seq_one_letter_code
_entity_poly.pdbx_strand_id
1 'polypeptide(L)'
;MSELFLKDYKNGQLKSHGWPADSEYLAYKVSKALTNGYTRILAKALPKLHINSVHPGYCKTDINFDTGEYTAEDGASCIVSVALLPEGGPTGVFFFRTEEAPFV
;
A
#
# COMPACT_ATOMS: atom_id res chain seq x y z
N MET A 1 -14.20 -4.97 6.26
CA MET A 1 -13.91 -3.62 5.74
C MET A 1 -13.94 -3.58 4.21
N SER A 2 -13.33 -4.53 3.49
CA SER A 2 -13.53 -4.72 2.04
C SER A 2 -15.01 -4.96 1.67
N GLU A 3 -15.70 -5.85 2.38
CA GLU A 3 -17.13 -6.13 2.12
C GLU A 3 -18.03 -4.92 2.36
N LEU A 4 -17.72 -4.12 3.40
CA LEU A 4 -18.44 -2.88 3.69
C LEU A 4 -18.30 -1.88 2.53
N PHE A 5 -17.06 -1.64 2.09
CA PHE A 5 -16.80 -0.81 0.92
C PHE A 5 -17.53 -1.29 -0.33
N LEU A 6 -17.48 -2.60 -0.63
CA LEU A 6 -18.14 -3.17 -1.80
C LEU A 6 -19.66 -3.05 -1.73
N LYS A 7 -20.26 -3.23 -0.55
CA LYS A 7 -21.69 -3.05 -0.32
C LYS A 7 -22.08 -1.59 -0.53
N ASP A 8 -21.36 -0.66 0.08
CA ASP A 8 -21.64 0.77 -0.02
C ASP A 8 -21.43 1.29 -1.45
N TYR A 9 -20.43 0.77 -2.15
CA TYR A 9 -20.20 1.06 -3.57
C TYR A 9 -21.38 0.60 -4.42
N LYS A 10 -21.82 -0.66 -4.29
CA LYS A 10 -22.94 -1.22 -5.05
C LYS A 10 -24.26 -0.51 -4.79
N ASN A 11 -24.47 -0.03 -3.57
CA ASN A 11 -25.70 0.64 -3.17
C ASN A 11 -25.68 2.16 -3.42
N GLY A 12 -24.58 2.72 -3.95
CA GLY A 12 -24.45 4.17 -4.13
C GLY A 12 -24.37 4.96 -2.81
N GLN A 13 -23.93 4.30 -1.73
CA GLN A 13 -23.91 4.84 -0.36
C GLN A 13 -22.54 5.32 0.09
N LEU A 14 -21.57 5.44 -0.83
CA LEU A 14 -20.19 5.83 -0.49
C LEU A 14 -20.14 7.15 0.30
N LYS A 15 -20.69 8.23 -0.26
CA LYS A 15 -20.64 9.56 0.37
C LYS A 15 -21.42 9.60 1.68
N SER A 16 -22.61 8.98 1.72
CA SER A 16 -23.46 8.94 2.92
C SER A 16 -22.83 8.15 4.07
N HIS A 17 -21.99 7.16 3.76
CA HIS A 17 -21.27 6.37 4.76
C HIS A 17 -19.83 6.87 4.99
N GLY A 18 -19.51 8.09 4.55
CA GLY A 18 -18.24 8.76 4.86
C GLY A 18 -17.04 8.30 4.02
N TRP A 19 -17.25 7.49 2.98
CA TRP A 19 -16.20 7.23 2.01
C TRP A 19 -15.91 8.51 1.22
N PRO A 20 -14.64 8.77 0.84
CA PRO A 20 -14.29 9.91 0.00
C PRO A 20 -14.73 9.63 -1.45
N ALA A 21 -16.04 9.65 -1.70
CA ALA A 21 -16.67 9.27 -2.95
C ALA A 21 -16.20 10.09 -4.16
N ASP A 22 -15.81 11.34 -3.91
CA ASP A 22 -15.29 12.27 -4.92
C ASP A 22 -13.78 12.05 -5.20
N SER A 23 -13.13 11.09 -4.52
CA SER A 23 -11.72 10.76 -4.74
C SER A 23 -11.54 9.91 -6.00
N GLU A 24 -10.64 10.35 -6.86
CA GLU A 24 -10.09 9.52 -7.92
C GLU A 24 -9.47 8.22 -7.35
N TYR A 25 -9.61 7.14 -8.11
CA TYR A 25 -9.06 5.81 -7.79
C TYR A 25 -9.48 5.28 -6.40
N LEU A 26 -10.69 5.59 -5.94
CA LEU A 26 -11.18 5.23 -4.60
C LEU A 26 -10.99 3.74 -4.26
N ALA A 27 -11.38 2.83 -5.16
CA ALA A 27 -11.21 1.40 -4.95
C ALA A 27 -9.74 1.01 -4.75
N TYR A 28 -8.82 1.61 -5.52
CA TYR A 28 -7.38 1.40 -5.36
C TYR A 28 -6.91 1.89 -3.99
N LYS A 29 -7.28 3.11 -3.59
CA LYS A 29 -6.92 3.69 -2.28
C LYS A 29 -7.40 2.82 -1.12
N VAL A 30 -8.67 2.39 -1.15
CA VAL A 30 -9.23 1.48 -0.14
C VAL A 30 -8.48 0.15 -0.11
N SER A 31 -8.15 -0.42 -1.27
CA SER A 31 -7.40 -1.68 -1.33
C SER A 31 -6.01 -1.56 -0.69
N LYS A 32 -5.28 -0.45 -0.94
CA LYS A 32 -3.94 -0.24 -0.39
C LYS A 32 -3.97 0.10 1.10
N ALA A 33 -4.98 0.86 1.57
CA ALA A 33 -5.21 1.07 3.00
C ALA A 33 -5.47 -0.26 3.74
N LEU A 34 -6.24 -1.16 3.14
CA LEU A 34 -6.48 -2.51 3.68
C LEU A 34 -5.21 -3.35 3.69
N THR A 35 -4.42 -3.36 2.61
CA THR A 35 -3.12 -4.04 2.57
C THR A 35 -2.20 -3.54 3.68
N ASN A 36 -2.10 -2.22 3.85
CA ASN A 36 -1.30 -1.60 4.90
C ASN A 36 -1.75 -2.00 6.31
N GLY A 37 -3.07 -1.99 6.58
CA GLY A 37 -3.61 -2.49 7.84
C GLY A 37 -3.29 -3.96 8.07
N TYR A 38 -3.38 -4.79 7.02
CA TYR A 38 -3.08 -6.22 7.10
C TYR A 38 -1.60 -6.52 7.33
N THR A 39 -0.69 -5.76 6.72
CA THR A 39 0.76 -5.81 7.01
C THR A 39 1.03 -5.70 8.51
N ARG A 40 0.39 -4.74 9.19
CA ARG A 40 0.56 -4.54 10.65
C ARG A 40 0.00 -5.70 11.47
N ILE A 41 -1.16 -6.23 11.08
CA ILE A 41 -1.77 -7.40 11.74
C ILE A 41 -0.84 -8.60 11.64
N LEU A 42 -0.31 -8.87 10.43
CA LEU A 42 0.61 -9.98 10.19
C LEU A 42 1.94 -9.81 10.93
N ALA A 43 2.53 -8.61 10.91
CA ALA A 43 3.77 -8.33 11.64
C ALA A 43 3.62 -8.62 13.14
N LYS A 44 2.48 -8.23 13.74
CA LYS A 44 2.17 -8.54 15.15
C LYS A 44 1.95 -10.04 15.39
N ALA A 45 1.28 -10.73 14.46
CA ALA A 45 0.96 -12.15 14.60
C ALA A 45 2.19 -13.06 14.38
N LEU A 46 3.16 -12.62 13.58
CA LEU A 46 4.32 -13.40 13.13
C LEU A 46 5.63 -12.65 13.45
N PRO A 47 6.00 -12.50 14.73
CA PRO A 47 7.12 -11.65 15.16
C PRO A 47 8.51 -12.12 14.71
N LYS A 48 8.61 -13.32 14.12
CA LYS A 48 9.86 -13.85 13.54
C LYS A 48 10.03 -13.48 12.06
N LEU A 49 8.99 -12.94 11.41
CA LEU A 49 9.03 -12.54 10.02
C LEU A 49 9.14 -11.03 9.89
N HIS A 50 9.85 -10.58 8.86
CA HIS A 50 9.96 -9.17 8.52
C HIS A 50 8.88 -8.84 7.49
N ILE A 51 7.77 -8.28 7.97
CA ILE A 51 6.58 -8.00 7.15
C ILE A 51 6.37 -6.50 7.09
N ASN A 52 6.57 -5.89 5.92
CA ASN A 52 6.50 -4.45 5.69
C ASN A 52 5.72 -4.13 4.40
N SER A 53 5.18 -2.90 4.33
CA SER A 53 4.58 -2.36 3.11
C SER A 53 5.56 -1.39 2.43
N VAL A 54 5.62 -1.38 1.10
CA VAL A 54 6.49 -0.50 0.34
C VAL A 54 5.71 0.20 -0.78
N HIS A 55 5.80 1.52 -0.85
CA HIS A 55 5.37 2.30 -2.00
C HIS A 55 6.57 2.57 -2.91
N PRO A 56 6.62 2.01 -4.13
CA PRO A 56 7.82 2.07 -4.98
C PRO A 56 8.09 3.46 -5.59
N GLY A 57 7.11 4.35 -5.52
CA GLY A 57 7.11 5.63 -6.24
C GLY A 57 6.20 5.56 -7.46
N TYR A 58 6.12 6.66 -8.21
CA TYR A 58 5.34 6.71 -9.44
C TYR A 58 6.16 6.16 -10.63
N CYS A 59 5.98 4.88 -10.93
CA CYS A 59 6.80 4.15 -11.91
C CYS A 59 6.16 4.05 -13.29
N LYS A 60 6.99 4.21 -14.34
CA LYS A 60 6.65 3.98 -15.75
C LYS A 60 6.40 2.50 -16.01
N THR A 61 5.13 2.15 -16.08
CA THR A 61 4.62 0.78 -16.22
C THR A 61 3.26 0.83 -16.93
N ASP A 62 2.76 -0.31 -17.40
CA ASP A 62 1.48 -0.40 -18.11
C ASP A 62 0.30 0.17 -17.29
N ILE A 63 0.30 0.00 -15.95
CA ILE A 63 -0.77 0.54 -15.07
C ILE A 63 -0.86 2.08 -15.14
N ASN A 64 0.25 2.75 -15.46
CA ASN A 64 0.35 4.20 -15.59
C ASN A 64 0.52 4.65 -17.04
N PHE A 65 0.25 3.78 -18.03
CA PHE A 65 0.46 4.06 -19.46
C PHE A 65 1.88 4.58 -19.77
N ASP A 66 2.88 3.95 -19.15
CA ASP A 66 4.30 4.31 -19.27
C ASP A 66 4.66 5.75 -18.80
N THR A 67 3.76 6.38 -18.04
CA THR A 67 4.04 7.66 -17.35
C THR A 67 4.55 7.41 -15.93
N GLY A 68 5.43 8.27 -15.44
CA GLY A 68 6.13 8.04 -14.18
C GLY A 68 7.36 8.92 -14.01
N GLU A 69 7.75 9.15 -12.76
CA GLU A 69 9.04 9.77 -12.40
C GLU A 69 10.18 8.73 -12.43
N TYR A 70 9.85 7.47 -12.10
CA TYR A 70 10.82 6.37 -11.95
C TYR A 70 10.62 5.31 -13.02
N THR A 71 11.67 4.55 -13.34
CA THR A 71 11.53 3.34 -14.14
C THR A 71 10.94 2.19 -13.31
N ALA A 72 10.54 1.10 -13.98
CA ALA A 72 10.15 -0.13 -13.29
C ALA A 72 11.32 -0.72 -12.47
N GLU A 73 12.55 -0.62 -12.99
CA GLU A 73 13.77 -1.08 -12.30
C GLU A 73 14.04 -0.28 -11.02
N ASP A 74 13.91 1.05 -11.06
CA ASP A 74 14.04 1.91 -9.89
C ASP A 74 13.04 1.54 -8.79
N GLY A 75 11.77 1.30 -9.18
CA GLY A 75 10.72 0.88 -8.27
C GLY A 75 11.00 -0.49 -7.64
N ALA A 76 11.45 -1.45 -8.44
CA ALA A 76 11.82 -2.79 -7.98
C ALA A 76 13.02 -2.75 -7.02
N SER A 77 14.04 -1.94 -7.31
CA SER A 77 15.23 -1.79 -6.47
C SER A 77 14.88 -1.38 -5.03
N CYS A 78 13.90 -0.47 -4.87
CA CYS A 78 13.43 -0.05 -3.55
C CYS A 78 12.77 -1.21 -2.77
N ILE A 79 11.93 -1.99 -3.44
CA ILE A 79 11.25 -3.15 -2.84
C ILE A 79 12.27 -4.22 -2.44
N VAL A 80 13.25 -4.51 -3.31
CA VAL A 80 14.32 -5.47 -3.03
C VAL A 80 15.18 -5.01 -1.86
N SER A 81 15.49 -3.71 -1.77
CA SER A 81 16.25 -3.15 -0.65
C SER A 81 15.56 -3.38 0.70
N VAL A 82 14.24 -3.18 0.77
CA VAL A 82 13.45 -3.46 1.99
C VAL A 82 13.38 -4.96 2.28
N ALA A 83 13.24 -5.80 1.25
CA ALA A 83 13.20 -7.25 1.40
C ALA A 83 14.54 -7.85 1.90
N LEU A 84 15.66 -7.17 1.62
CA LEU A 84 17.01 -7.58 1.99
C LEU A 84 17.55 -6.85 3.25
N LEU A 85 16.69 -6.17 4.01
CA LEU A 85 17.10 -5.56 5.28
C LEU A 85 17.72 -6.62 6.20
N PRO A 86 18.76 -6.24 6.97
CA PRO A 86 19.43 -7.17 7.86
C PRO A 86 18.47 -7.69 8.95
N GLU A 87 18.86 -8.82 9.55
CA GLU A 87 18.17 -9.35 10.72
C GLU A 87 18.08 -8.30 11.84
N GLY A 88 16.95 -8.23 12.53
CA GLY A 88 16.67 -7.18 13.52
C GLY A 88 16.17 -5.85 12.91
N GLY A 89 16.03 -5.77 11.58
CA GLY A 89 15.35 -4.66 10.91
C GLY A 89 13.86 -4.53 11.29
N PRO A 90 13.22 -3.43 10.87
CA PRO A 90 11.84 -3.12 11.25
C PRO A 90 10.84 -4.13 10.67
N THR A 91 9.73 -4.33 11.39
CA THR A 91 8.56 -5.06 10.92
C THR A 91 7.29 -4.31 11.26
N GLY A 92 6.30 -4.37 10.37
CA GLY A 92 4.99 -3.73 10.55
C GLY A 92 5.00 -2.25 10.19
N VAL A 93 6.01 -1.80 9.43
CA VAL A 93 6.15 -0.40 9.01
C VAL A 93 5.82 -0.23 7.53
N PHE A 94 5.69 1.03 7.12
CA PHE A 94 5.49 1.45 5.74
C PHE A 94 6.73 2.19 5.27
N PHE A 95 7.18 1.88 4.05
CA PHE A 95 8.27 2.58 3.40
C PHE A 95 7.76 3.37 2.20
N PHE A 96 8.14 4.64 2.11
CA PHE A 96 8.12 5.36 0.83
C PHE A 96 9.49 5.18 0.19
N ARG A 97 9.53 4.40 -0.88
CA ARG A 97 10.76 3.86 -1.47
C ARG A 97 11.59 3.12 -0.41
N THR A 98 12.70 3.69 0.05
CA THR A 98 13.63 3.09 1.02
C THR A 98 13.53 3.73 2.41
N GLU A 99 12.75 4.81 2.56
CA GLU A 99 12.64 5.55 3.82
C GLU A 99 11.38 5.12 4.57
N GLU A 100 11.51 4.89 5.87
CA GLU A 100 10.34 4.64 6.73
C GLU A 100 9.45 5.90 6.74
N ALA A 101 8.16 5.70 6.54
CA ALA A 101 7.18 6.76 6.45
C ALA A 101 5.93 6.38 7.27
N PRO A 102 5.15 7.37 7.72
CA PRO A 102 3.88 7.09 8.36
C PRO A 102 2.92 6.39 7.37
N PHE A 103 2.06 5.53 7.91
CA PHE A 103 0.92 5.04 7.16
C PHE A 103 -0.01 6.22 6.85
N VAL A 104 -0.09 6.57 5.56
CA VAL A 104 -1.04 7.53 5.00
C VAL A 104 -2.19 6.83 4.31
#